data_AF-A0A3A0CL19-F1
#
_entry.id   AF-A0A3A0CL19-F1
#
_cell.length_a   1.000
_cell.length_b   1.000
_cell.length_c   1.000
_cell.angle_alpha   90.00
_cell.angle_beta   90.00
_cell.angle_gamma   90.00
#
_symmetry.space_group_name_H-M   'P 1'
#
loop_
_entity.id
_entity.type
_entity.pdbx_description
1 polymer ?
#
loop_
_entity_poly.entity_id
_entity_poly.type
_entity_poly.pdbx_seq_one_letter_code
_entity_poly.pdbx_strand_id
1 'polypeptide(L)'
;MPHEIANAQAALSGADKFICFRPRHGRKIENMQVTFRATPNTVRTFHGLPIRRARRANANTIQGIERYLRPLIHDADVILIRGDVVNAVRKSDDSGSPSMSIVLVSLLDEAFQKKSWHGTNLRGSLRSISAKDAAWSLGRGRKSIWEHVLHAAYWKYVVRRRLLGEKRGSFPLAGSNWFPVPPGATQKDWQAAIKLLEKEHRLLRDAVASLSEKGLRAKPGGSKLDNAFMIRGIALHDIYHTGQIQFIKKMLKSRG
;
A
#
# COMPACT_ATOMS: atom_id res chain seq x y z
N MET A 1 -24.62 24.68 -13.93
CA MET A 1 -23.67 24.43 -15.05
C MET A 1 -22.46 23.70 -14.48
N PRO A 2 -22.12 22.49 -14.96
CA PRO A 2 -21.25 21.53 -14.28
C PRO A 2 -19.93 21.27 -15.03
N HIS A 3 -18.83 21.85 -14.56
CA HIS A 3 -17.45 21.51 -14.93
C HIS A 3 -16.62 21.94 -13.70
N GLU A 4 -15.83 21.14 -12.99
CA GLU A 4 -14.70 20.32 -13.40
C GLU A 4 -14.40 19.32 -12.27
N ILE A 5 -14.70 18.03 -12.47
CA ILE A 5 -14.06 16.95 -11.72
C ILE A 5 -13.24 16.19 -12.74
N ALA A 6 -12.07 16.74 -13.08
CA ALA A 6 -11.09 16.09 -13.91
C ALA A 6 -9.70 16.29 -13.31
N ASN A 7 -9.00 15.18 -13.11
CA ASN A 7 -7.56 15.03 -13.02
C ASN A 7 -6.84 15.48 -11.74
N ALA A 8 -6.71 14.53 -10.81
CA ALA A 8 -5.53 14.41 -9.96
C ALA A 8 -4.99 12.96 -9.99
N GLN A 9 -4.69 12.46 -11.20
CA GLN A 9 -3.74 11.38 -11.41
C GLN A 9 -2.40 12.00 -11.83
N ALA A 10 -1.44 12.11 -10.91
CA ALA A 10 -0.01 12.07 -11.24
C ALA A 10 0.86 12.10 -9.97
N ALA A 11 1.92 11.30 -10.01
CA ALA A 11 3.14 11.40 -9.21
C ALA A 11 3.04 11.05 -7.72
N LEU A 12 3.32 9.77 -7.40
CA LEU A 12 4.04 9.44 -6.17
C LEU A 12 5.13 8.41 -6.51
N SER A 13 6.26 8.95 -7.00
CA SER A 13 7.57 8.30 -6.98
C SER A 13 8.09 8.27 -5.54
N GLY A 14 8.78 7.19 -5.20
CA GLY A 14 9.20 6.90 -3.82
C GLY A 14 10.16 7.93 -3.21
N ALA A 15 9.98 8.14 -1.90
CA ALA A 15 11.02 8.32 -0.89
C ALA A 15 10.32 8.30 0.47
N ASP A 16 10.75 7.43 1.37
CA ASP A 16 10.38 7.52 2.77
C ASP A 16 11.06 8.74 3.41
N LYS A 17 10.25 9.48 4.19
CA LYS A 17 10.52 10.65 5.04
C LYS A 17 10.57 12.04 4.35
N PHE A 18 9.79 12.94 4.96
CA PHE A 18 9.70 14.41 4.83
C PHE A 18 8.76 14.99 3.75
N ILE A 19 7.79 15.76 4.24
CA ILE A 19 6.76 16.47 3.50
C ILE A 19 7.39 17.67 2.77
N CYS A 20 7.42 17.65 1.44
CA CYS A 20 7.78 18.80 0.61
C CYS A 20 6.52 19.32 -0.10
N PHE A 21 6.04 20.50 0.27
CA PHE A 21 5.02 21.22 -0.48
C PHE A 21 5.70 22.02 -1.60
N ARG A 22 5.43 21.71 -2.87
CA ARG A 22 5.71 22.60 -4.01
C ARG A 22 4.40 23.25 -4.42
N PRO A 23 4.19 24.57 -4.21
CA PRO A 23 3.02 25.24 -4.75
C PRO A 23 3.16 25.28 -6.28
N ARG A 24 2.16 24.80 -7.02
CA ARG A 24 1.95 25.29 -8.39
C ARG A 24 1.57 26.78 -8.26
N HIS A 25 2.53 27.64 -8.54
CA HIS A 25 2.40 29.07 -8.84
C HIS A 25 1.34 29.85 -8.03
N GLY A 26 1.81 30.59 -7.02
CA GLY A 26 1.31 31.93 -6.75
C GLY A 26 0.00 32.14 -5.97
N ARG A 27 -0.68 31.11 -5.43
CA ARG A 27 -1.87 31.34 -4.58
C ARG A 27 -1.64 31.04 -3.09
N LYS A 28 -2.11 31.95 -2.23
CA LYS A 28 -2.22 31.77 -0.78
C LYS A 28 -3.07 30.53 -0.47
N ILE A 29 -2.60 29.69 0.44
CA ILE A 29 -3.42 28.60 1.00
C ILE A 29 -4.13 29.19 2.21
N GLU A 30 -5.36 29.64 2.01
CA GLU A 30 -6.31 29.92 3.09
C GLU A 30 -7.25 28.71 3.16
N ASN A 31 -7.37 28.09 4.34
CA ASN A 31 -8.21 26.93 4.65
C ASN A 31 -7.70 25.56 4.15
N MET A 32 -6.85 24.92 4.97
CA MET A 32 -6.53 23.49 4.81
C MET A 32 -7.67 22.65 5.41
N GLN A 33 -8.32 21.83 4.59
CA GLN A 33 -9.25 20.80 5.09
C GLN A 33 -8.44 19.56 5.46
N VAL A 34 -8.56 19.12 6.71
CA VAL A 34 -7.96 17.87 7.17
C VAL A 34 -9.08 16.93 7.59
N THR A 35 -9.16 15.81 6.88
CA THR A 35 -10.19 14.79 7.12
C THR A 35 -9.57 13.63 7.88
N PHE A 36 -10.11 13.34 9.06
CA PHE A 36 -9.68 12.22 9.89
C PHE A 36 -10.66 11.07 9.79
N ARG A 37 -10.12 9.86 9.74
CA ARG A 37 -10.87 8.63 9.97
C ARG A 37 -10.38 8.02 11.28
N ALA A 38 -11.01 8.39 12.40
CA ALA A 38 -10.60 7.93 13.73
C ALA A 38 -11.09 6.49 14.01
N THR A 39 -12.21 6.09 13.40
CA THR A 39 -12.80 4.74 13.44
C THR A 39 -13.64 4.50 12.16
N PRO A 40 -14.08 3.26 11.84
CA PRO A 40 -14.89 2.98 10.65
C PRO A 40 -16.18 3.80 10.52
N ASN A 41 -16.71 4.31 11.64
CA ASN A 41 -17.99 5.03 11.69
C ASN A 41 -17.84 6.51 12.05
N THR A 42 -16.62 7.02 12.22
CA THR A 42 -16.41 8.42 12.60
C THR A 42 -15.43 9.08 11.63
N VAL A 43 -15.99 9.76 10.62
CA VAL A 43 -15.28 10.78 9.85
C VAL A 43 -15.45 12.10 10.59
N ARG A 44 -14.35 12.66 11.11
CA ARG A 44 -14.35 14.04 11.62
C ARG A 44 -13.54 14.90 10.65
N THR A 45 -14.23 15.83 10.01
CA THR A 45 -13.60 16.87 9.20
C THR A 45 -13.38 18.08 10.10
N PHE A 46 -12.12 18.47 10.31
CA PHE A 46 -11.81 19.68 11.05
C PHE A 46 -11.59 20.81 10.06
N HIS A 47 -12.37 21.89 10.22
CA HIS A 47 -12.24 23.09 9.41
C HIS A 47 -11.25 24.05 10.07
N GLY A 48 -10.24 24.47 9.31
CA GLY A 48 -9.34 25.56 9.71
C GLY A 48 -8.29 25.15 10.73
N LEU A 49 -7.22 24.50 10.28
CA LEU A 49 -5.97 24.54 11.06
C LEU A 49 -5.41 25.97 10.99
N PRO A 50 -5.10 26.62 12.12
CA PRO A 50 -4.43 27.92 12.13
C PRO A 50 -2.94 27.73 11.82
N ILE A 51 -2.62 27.24 10.62
CA ILE A 51 -1.23 27.15 10.16
C ILE A 51 -0.84 28.56 9.70
N ARG A 52 -0.30 29.36 10.62
CA ARG A 52 0.35 30.62 10.26
C ARG A 52 1.58 30.29 9.39
N ARG A 53 1.42 30.47 8.07
CA ARG A 53 2.47 30.56 7.04
C ARG A 53 3.57 29.48 7.13
N ALA A 54 3.36 28.34 6.47
CA ALA A 54 4.45 27.40 6.20
C ALA A 54 4.60 27.21 4.69
N ARG A 55 5.65 27.81 4.10
CA ARG A 55 6.06 27.53 2.70
C ARG A 55 6.68 26.13 2.53
N ARG A 56 7.04 25.47 3.64
CA ARG A 56 7.47 24.07 3.77
C ARG A 56 7.05 23.56 5.15
N ALA A 57 6.59 22.31 5.26
CA ALA A 57 6.37 21.66 6.54
C ALA A 57 7.74 21.33 7.17
N ASN A 58 8.24 22.23 8.01
CA ASN A 58 9.40 21.96 8.86
C ASN A 58 8.96 21.19 10.12
N ALA A 59 9.93 20.69 10.90
CA ALA A 59 9.66 19.96 12.14
C ALA A 59 8.70 20.71 13.08
N ASN A 60 8.80 22.04 13.14
CA ASN A 60 7.93 22.89 13.97
C ASN A 60 6.47 22.92 13.48
N THR A 61 6.25 22.87 12.15
CA THR A 61 4.91 22.80 11.55
C THR A 61 4.25 21.45 11.88
N ILE A 62 5.02 20.35 11.79
CA ILE A 62 4.55 19.00 12.13
C ILE A 62 4.22 18.93 13.62
N GLN A 63 5.11 19.43 14.50
CA GLN A 63 4.84 19.51 15.94
C GLN A 63 3.60 20.36 16.28
N GLY A 64 3.37 21.45 15.55
CA GLY A 64 2.18 22.29 15.73
C GLY A 64 0.88 21.55 15.39
N ILE A 65 0.89 20.82 14.27
CA ILE A 65 -0.24 19.96 13.84
C ILE A 65 -0.44 18.83 14.86
N GLU A 66 0.61 18.14 15.28
CA GLU A 66 0.53 17.08 16.30
C GLU A 66 -0.04 17.60 17.63
N ARG A 67 0.43 18.78 18.10
CA ARG A 67 -0.05 19.40 19.35
C ARG A 67 -1.53 19.78 19.27
N TYR A 68 -2.00 20.24 18.11
CA TYR A 68 -3.40 20.58 17.91
C TYR A 68 -4.30 19.35 17.82
N LEU A 69 -3.82 18.27 17.20
CA LEU A 69 -4.61 17.06 16.95
C LEU A 69 -4.62 16.06 18.10
N ARG A 70 -3.55 16.00 18.90
CA ARG A 70 -3.41 15.05 20.02
C ARG A 70 -4.55 15.14 21.05
N PRO A 71 -5.07 16.33 21.44
CA PRO A 71 -6.23 16.42 22.34
C PRO A 71 -7.55 16.01 21.67
N LEU A 72 -7.64 16.13 20.35
CA LEU A 72 -8.85 15.82 19.57
C LEU A 72 -8.97 14.33 19.21
N ILE A 73 -7.86 13.60 19.33
CA ILE A 73 -7.73 12.17 19.06
C ILE A 73 -7.24 11.53 20.36
N HIS A 74 -8.18 11.27 21.27
CA HIS A 74 -7.92 10.95 22.67
C HIS A 74 -7.00 9.73 22.92
N ASP A 75 -6.74 8.88 21.92
CA ASP A 75 -6.05 7.58 22.09
C ASP A 75 -4.93 7.29 21.06
N ALA A 76 -4.39 8.31 20.37
CA ALA A 76 -3.36 8.10 19.35
C ALA A 76 -1.94 8.46 19.81
N ASP A 77 -1.00 7.51 19.64
CA ASP A 77 0.42 7.70 19.97
C ASP A 77 1.22 8.33 18.83
N VAL A 78 0.79 8.13 17.58
CA VAL A 78 1.45 8.61 16.36
C VAL A 78 0.42 9.14 15.38
N ILE A 79 0.71 10.29 14.79
CA ILE A 79 -0.09 10.89 13.71
C ILE A 79 0.74 10.81 12.42
N LEU A 80 0.31 9.97 11.47
CA LEU A 80 0.90 9.83 10.15
C LEU A 80 0.17 10.72 9.16
N ILE A 81 0.87 11.71 8.60
CA ILE A 81 0.34 12.61 7.58
C ILE A 81 0.91 12.19 6.21
N ARG A 82 0.04 11.78 5.28
CA ARG A 82 0.41 11.45 3.88
C ARG A 82 -0.56 12.11 2.91
N GLY A 83 -0.11 13.14 2.21
CA GLY A 83 -0.98 13.95 1.35
C GLY A 83 -2.07 14.61 2.19
N ASP A 84 -3.32 14.50 1.73
CA ASP A 84 -4.50 15.05 2.43
C ASP A 84 -5.07 14.10 3.50
N VAL A 85 -4.43 12.95 3.74
CA VAL A 85 -4.89 11.93 4.69
C VAL A 85 -4.03 11.95 5.95
N VAL A 86 -4.70 12.06 7.10
CA VAL A 86 -4.08 11.94 8.42
C VAL A 86 -4.59 10.68 9.11
N ASN A 87 -3.66 9.77 9.41
CA ASN A 87 -3.94 8.53 10.14
C ASN A 87 -3.41 8.66 11.57
N ALA A 88 -4.22 8.28 12.54
CA ALA A 88 -3.80 8.18 13.93
C ALA A 88 -3.59 6.71 14.26
N VAL A 89 -2.41 6.34 14.76
CA VAL A 89 -2.02 4.97 15.05
C VAL A 89 -1.55 4.88 16.49
N ARG A 90 -2.05 3.87 17.22
CA ARG A 90 -1.59 3.53 18.57
C ARG A 90 -0.36 2.62 18.46
N LYS A 91 0.72 2.94 19.17
CA LYS A 91 1.97 2.16 19.16
C LYS A 91 1.84 0.87 19.95
N SER A 92 1.03 0.91 21.00
CA SER A 92 0.77 -0.22 21.88
C SER A 92 -0.73 -0.42 22.11
N ASP A 93 -1.13 -1.65 22.44
CA ASP A 93 -2.47 -1.92 22.95
C ASP A 93 -2.60 -1.49 24.42
N ASP A 94 -3.76 -1.76 25.03
CA ASP A 94 -4.03 -1.43 26.44
C ASP A 94 -3.11 -2.14 27.44
N SER A 95 -2.38 -3.18 27.00
CA SER A 95 -1.42 -3.94 27.82
C SER A 95 0.03 -3.44 27.70
N GLY A 96 0.28 -2.45 26.83
CA GLY A 96 1.64 -1.99 26.51
C GLY A 96 2.37 -2.83 25.47
N SER A 97 1.73 -3.87 24.91
CA SER A 97 2.28 -4.70 23.83
C SER A 97 2.16 -3.97 22.49
N PRO A 98 3.05 -4.21 21.50
CA PRO A 98 2.94 -3.58 20.19
C PRO A 98 1.57 -3.83 19.56
N SER A 99 0.93 -2.79 19.01
CA SER A 99 -0.35 -2.95 18.31
C SER A 99 -0.23 -4.04 17.23
N MET A 100 -1.26 -4.87 17.09
CA MET A 100 -1.32 -5.92 16.08
C MET A 100 -1.16 -5.34 14.67
N SER A 101 -1.67 -4.12 14.44
CA SER A 101 -1.50 -3.39 13.18
C SER A 101 -0.03 -3.21 12.81
N ILE A 102 0.82 -2.86 13.77
CA ILE A 102 2.26 -2.64 13.58
C ILE A 102 2.96 -3.95 13.23
N VAL A 103 2.65 -5.02 13.97
CA VAL A 103 3.23 -6.35 13.71
C VAL A 103 2.85 -6.84 12.31
N LEU A 104 1.59 -6.69 11.92
CA LEU A 104 1.10 -7.10 10.60
C LEU A 104 1.67 -6.24 9.46
N VAL A 105 1.82 -4.93 9.66
CA VAL A 105 2.48 -4.04 8.70
C VAL A 105 3.95 -4.42 8.53
N SER A 106 4.66 -4.72 9.62
CA SER A 106 6.05 -5.20 9.55
C SER A 106 6.15 -6.50 8.78
N LEU A 107 5.24 -7.44 9.01
CA LEU A 107 5.18 -8.70 8.27
C LEU A 107 4.96 -8.48 6.76
N LEU A 108 4.06 -7.57 6.38
CA LEU A 108 3.87 -7.20 4.97
C LEU A 108 5.12 -6.58 4.37
N ASP A 109 5.75 -5.65 5.10
CA ASP A 109 6.94 -4.94 4.64
C ASP A 109 8.10 -5.91 4.45
N GLU A 110 8.33 -6.84 5.38
CA GLU A 110 9.33 -7.92 5.27
C GLU A 110 9.04 -8.85 4.10
N ALA A 111 7.79 -9.27 3.92
CA ALA A 111 7.44 -10.15 2.82
C ALA A 111 7.64 -9.51 1.44
N PHE A 112 7.49 -8.19 1.37
CA PHE A 112 7.53 -7.48 0.10
C PHE A 112 8.88 -6.82 -0.20
N GLN A 113 9.43 -5.99 0.69
CA GLN A 113 10.52 -5.06 0.34
C GLN A 113 11.62 -4.85 1.38
N LYS A 114 11.36 -5.09 2.68
CA LYS A 114 12.33 -4.92 3.76
C LYS A 114 13.20 -6.16 3.94
N LYS A 115 14.29 -6.01 4.69
CA LYS A 115 15.18 -7.12 5.04
C LYS A 115 14.41 -8.16 5.85
N SER A 116 14.60 -9.43 5.49
CA SER A 116 13.84 -10.53 6.07
C SER A 116 14.77 -11.70 6.38
N TRP A 117 14.52 -12.40 7.49
CA TRP A 117 15.36 -13.53 7.90
C TRP A 117 15.29 -14.71 6.92
N HIS A 118 14.11 -14.97 6.34
CA HIS A 118 13.89 -16.04 5.37
C HIS A 118 14.51 -15.79 3.97
N GLY A 119 15.27 -14.70 3.80
CA GLY A 119 16.02 -14.41 2.59
C GLY A 119 15.35 -13.39 1.66
N THR A 120 15.30 -13.72 0.37
CA THR A 120 14.80 -12.79 -0.65
C THR A 120 13.29 -12.57 -0.46
N ASN A 121 12.86 -11.31 -0.55
CA ASN A 121 11.46 -10.90 -0.55
C ASN A 121 10.91 -10.73 -1.98
N LEU A 122 9.60 -10.52 -2.14
CA LEU A 122 8.98 -10.47 -3.46
C LEU A 122 9.58 -9.38 -4.34
N ARG A 123 9.69 -8.14 -3.86
CA ARG A 123 10.24 -7.04 -4.65
C ARG A 123 11.69 -7.26 -5.03
N GLY A 124 12.46 -7.87 -4.14
CA GLY A 124 13.86 -8.19 -4.32
C GLY A 124 14.08 -9.29 -5.36
N SER A 125 13.16 -10.24 -5.47
CA SER A 125 13.21 -11.28 -6.51
C SER A 125 13.12 -10.71 -7.93
N LEU A 126 12.50 -9.53 -8.09
CA LEU A 126 12.25 -8.87 -9.38
C LEU A 126 13.41 -8.01 -9.89
N ARG A 127 14.51 -7.89 -9.13
CA ARG A 127 15.66 -7.06 -9.54
C ARG A 127 16.33 -7.63 -10.78
N SER A 128 16.69 -6.73 -11.70
CA SER A 128 17.48 -7.01 -12.91
C SER A 128 16.86 -8.06 -13.84
N ILE A 129 15.54 -8.09 -13.97
CA ILE A 129 14.82 -8.97 -14.91
C ILE A 129 14.39 -8.17 -16.14
N SER A 130 14.73 -8.67 -17.33
CA SER A 130 14.27 -8.12 -18.61
C SER A 130 12.81 -8.52 -18.89
N ALA A 131 12.08 -7.76 -19.71
CA ALA A 131 10.72 -8.11 -20.12
C ALA A 131 10.66 -9.49 -20.81
N LYS A 132 11.67 -9.82 -21.61
CA LYS A 132 11.79 -11.13 -22.28
C LYS A 132 11.89 -12.26 -21.26
N ASP A 133 12.72 -12.11 -20.25
CA ASP A 133 12.89 -13.10 -19.19
C ASP A 133 11.66 -13.17 -18.28
N ALA A 134 11.03 -12.03 -18.00
CA ALA A 134 9.82 -11.97 -17.20
C ALA A 134 8.64 -12.66 -17.89
N ALA A 135 8.56 -12.55 -19.22
CA ALA A 135 7.52 -13.17 -20.04
C ALA A 135 7.73 -14.68 -20.26
N TRP A 136 8.94 -15.18 -20.03
CA TRP A 136 9.25 -16.59 -20.21
C TRP A 136 8.57 -17.49 -19.16
N SER A 137 8.12 -18.66 -19.58
CA SER A 137 7.52 -19.69 -18.73
C SER A 137 8.16 -21.06 -18.92
N LEU A 138 7.97 -21.94 -17.92
CA LEU A 138 8.49 -23.32 -17.90
C LEU A 138 7.69 -24.28 -18.79
N GLY A 139 7.19 -23.82 -19.93
CA GLY A 139 6.35 -24.58 -20.85
C GLY A 139 4.85 -24.36 -20.64
N ARG A 140 4.05 -25.15 -21.36
CA ARG A 140 2.59 -24.98 -21.44
C ARG A 140 1.93 -25.06 -20.06
N GLY A 141 1.03 -24.12 -19.79
CA GLY A 141 0.26 -24.05 -18.54
C GLY A 141 1.03 -23.55 -17.31
N ARG A 142 2.35 -23.35 -17.41
CA ARG A 142 3.16 -22.79 -16.32
C ARG A 142 3.18 -21.27 -16.38
N LYS A 143 3.09 -20.63 -15.22
CA LYS A 143 3.03 -19.17 -15.10
C LYS A 143 4.41 -18.54 -15.22
N SER A 144 4.53 -17.46 -15.99
CA SER A 144 5.73 -16.65 -16.12
C SER A 144 5.95 -15.75 -14.91
N ILE A 145 7.14 -15.18 -14.74
CA ILE A 145 7.41 -14.22 -13.65
C ILE A 145 6.47 -13.02 -13.75
N TRP A 146 6.16 -12.57 -14.97
CA TRP A 146 5.22 -11.50 -15.21
C TRP A 146 3.83 -11.82 -14.69
N GLU A 147 3.32 -13.02 -15.00
CA GLU A 147 2.01 -13.47 -14.52
C GLU A 147 1.98 -13.54 -12.99
N HIS A 148 3.06 -13.99 -12.33
CA HIS A 148 3.17 -13.99 -10.87
C HIS A 148 3.13 -12.58 -10.26
N VAL A 149 3.77 -11.60 -10.90
CA VAL A 149 3.74 -10.20 -10.45
C VAL A 149 2.33 -9.62 -10.52
N LEU A 150 1.62 -9.82 -11.64
CA LEU A 150 0.26 -9.34 -11.78
C LEU A 150 -0.71 -10.08 -10.84
N HIS A 151 -0.47 -11.36 -10.60
CA HIS A 151 -1.22 -12.16 -9.63
C HIS A 151 -1.06 -11.65 -8.20
N ALA A 152 0.17 -11.38 -7.76
CA ALA A 152 0.44 -10.80 -6.46
C ALA A 152 -0.22 -9.42 -6.30
N ALA A 153 -0.14 -8.56 -7.34
CA ALA A 153 -0.79 -7.26 -7.34
C ALA A 153 -2.32 -7.39 -7.17
N TYR A 154 -2.93 -8.32 -7.90
CA TYR A 154 -4.36 -8.58 -7.84
C TYR A 154 -4.83 -9.08 -6.46
N TRP A 155 -4.10 -10.00 -5.84
CA TRP A 155 -4.49 -10.50 -4.52
C TRP A 155 -4.31 -9.45 -3.41
N LYS A 156 -3.30 -8.59 -3.51
CA LYS A 156 -3.18 -7.42 -2.63
C LYS A 156 -4.38 -6.49 -2.75
N TYR A 157 -4.80 -6.21 -3.99
CA TYR A 157 -6.03 -5.47 -4.27
C TYR A 157 -7.27 -6.16 -3.68
N VAL A 158 -7.44 -7.47 -3.88
CA VAL A 158 -8.59 -8.23 -3.34
C VAL A 158 -8.65 -8.17 -1.82
N VAL A 159 -7.52 -8.39 -1.15
CA VAL A 159 -7.45 -8.35 0.32
C VAL A 159 -7.74 -6.95 0.81
N ARG A 160 -7.10 -5.91 0.27
CA ARG A 160 -7.38 -4.51 0.61
C ARG A 160 -8.86 -4.19 0.47
N ARG A 161 -9.45 -4.53 -0.68
CA ARG A 161 -10.87 -4.29 -0.95
C ARG A 161 -11.77 -4.94 0.11
N ARG A 162 -11.46 -6.17 0.50
CA ARG A 162 -12.21 -6.89 1.56
C ARG A 162 -12.06 -6.23 2.92
N LEU A 163 -10.86 -5.80 3.29
CA LEU A 163 -10.60 -5.10 4.54
C LEU A 163 -11.38 -3.78 4.64
N LEU A 164 -11.54 -3.08 3.51
CA LEU A 164 -12.19 -1.77 3.44
C LEU A 164 -13.68 -1.83 3.03
N GLY A 165 -14.23 -3.02 2.72
CA GLY A 165 -15.61 -3.17 2.25
C GLY A 165 -15.87 -2.53 0.87
N GLU A 166 -14.85 -2.39 0.03
CA GLU A 166 -14.97 -1.78 -1.30
C GLU A 166 -15.69 -2.70 -2.31
N LYS A 167 -16.34 -2.10 -3.31
CA LYS A 167 -16.96 -2.85 -4.42
C LYS A 167 -15.90 -3.48 -5.33
N ARG A 168 -16.27 -4.58 -6.02
CA ARG A 168 -15.42 -5.21 -7.05
C ARG A 168 -15.30 -4.29 -8.27
N GLY A 169 -14.26 -4.50 -9.08
CA GLY A 169 -14.15 -3.93 -10.43
C GLY A 169 -13.19 -2.75 -10.60
N SER A 170 -12.49 -2.34 -9.54
CA SER A 170 -11.52 -1.24 -9.57
C SER A 170 -10.07 -1.67 -9.86
N PHE A 171 -9.82 -2.95 -10.13
CA PHE A 171 -8.50 -3.37 -10.62
C PHE A 171 -8.33 -2.90 -12.07
N PRO A 172 -7.16 -2.34 -12.45
CA PRO A 172 -6.99 -1.74 -13.77
C PRO A 172 -6.90 -2.75 -14.93
N LEU A 173 -6.75 -4.05 -14.64
CA LEU A 173 -6.68 -5.09 -15.67
C LEU A 173 -7.98 -5.91 -15.70
N ALA A 174 -8.48 -6.15 -16.90
CA ALA A 174 -9.63 -7.02 -17.13
C ALA A 174 -9.26 -8.49 -16.92
N GLY A 175 -10.17 -9.27 -16.31
CA GLY A 175 -9.99 -10.69 -16.03
C GLY A 175 -9.94 -11.02 -14.53
N SER A 176 -9.44 -12.23 -14.23
CA SER A 176 -9.40 -12.77 -12.88
C SER A 176 -8.02 -13.34 -12.58
N ASN A 177 -7.35 -12.79 -11.56
CA ASN A 177 -6.12 -13.22 -10.87
C ASN A 177 -4.86 -13.65 -11.66
N TRP A 178 -4.95 -14.20 -12.87
CA TRP A 178 -3.83 -14.61 -13.72
C TRP A 178 -3.96 -13.90 -15.06
N PHE A 179 -3.21 -12.81 -15.21
CA PHE A 179 -3.30 -11.93 -16.37
C PHE A 179 -2.22 -12.32 -17.39
N PRO A 180 -2.59 -12.57 -18.66
CA PRO A 180 -1.62 -12.96 -19.67
C PRO A 180 -0.63 -11.83 -19.93
N VAL A 181 0.57 -12.21 -20.39
CA VAL A 181 1.56 -11.23 -20.86
C VAL A 181 1.03 -10.61 -22.17
N PRO A 182 1.01 -9.27 -22.29
CA PRO A 182 0.61 -8.63 -23.55
C PRO A 182 1.49 -9.08 -24.72
N PRO A 183 0.93 -9.34 -25.92
CA PRO A 183 1.72 -9.60 -27.12
C PRO A 183 2.69 -8.43 -27.39
N GLY A 184 3.96 -8.74 -27.66
CA GLY A 184 4.98 -7.71 -27.91
C GLY A 184 5.35 -6.86 -26.69
N ALA A 185 5.04 -7.32 -25.48
CA ALA A 185 5.30 -6.58 -24.24
C ALA A 185 6.75 -6.08 -24.14
N THR A 186 6.89 -4.78 -23.85
CA THR A 186 8.17 -4.09 -23.79
C THR A 186 8.72 -4.04 -22.36
N GLN A 187 9.98 -3.58 -22.22
CA GLN A 187 10.54 -3.27 -20.90
C GLN A 187 9.71 -2.22 -20.14
N LYS A 188 9.10 -1.26 -20.85
CA LYS A 188 8.23 -0.25 -20.24
C LYS A 188 6.98 -0.88 -19.64
N ASP A 189 6.37 -1.82 -20.34
CA ASP A 189 5.19 -2.54 -19.87
C ASP A 189 5.53 -3.41 -18.65
N TRP A 190 6.72 -4.01 -18.63
CA TRP A 190 7.20 -4.78 -17.50
C TRP A 190 7.35 -3.89 -16.26
N GLN A 191 7.97 -2.72 -16.41
CA GLN A 191 8.07 -1.75 -15.33
C GLN A 191 6.71 -1.22 -14.88
N ALA A 192 5.72 -1.14 -15.76
CA ALA A 192 4.35 -0.78 -15.40
C ALA A 192 3.69 -1.88 -14.52
N ALA A 193 3.92 -3.16 -14.83
CA ALA A 193 3.45 -4.28 -14.01
C ALA A 193 4.08 -4.25 -12.60
N ILE A 194 5.39 -3.99 -12.49
CA ILE A 194 6.08 -3.82 -11.20
C ILE A 194 5.48 -2.63 -10.42
N LYS A 195 5.28 -1.48 -11.09
CA LYS A 195 4.67 -0.29 -10.46
C LYS A 195 3.25 -0.56 -9.96
N LEU A 196 2.47 -1.36 -10.68
CA LEU A 196 1.13 -1.79 -10.24
C LEU A 196 1.22 -2.64 -8.96
N LEU A 197 2.14 -3.61 -8.92
CA LEU A 197 2.39 -4.42 -7.72
C LEU A 197 2.80 -3.56 -6.52
N GLU A 198 3.75 -2.64 -6.71
CA GLU A 198 4.20 -1.72 -5.66
C GLU A 198 3.06 -0.80 -5.18
N LYS A 199 2.23 -0.31 -6.11
CA LYS A 199 1.05 0.50 -5.77
C LYS A 199 0.08 -0.29 -4.91
N GLU A 200 -0.32 -1.49 -5.32
CA GLU A 200 -1.28 -2.28 -4.54
C GLU A 200 -0.69 -2.74 -3.19
N HIS A 201 0.62 -2.97 -3.10
CA HIS A 201 1.29 -3.19 -1.82
C HIS A 201 1.17 -1.99 -0.90
N ARG A 202 1.49 -0.77 -1.37
CA ARG A 202 1.36 0.45 -0.56
C ARG A 202 -0.08 0.67 -0.10
N LEU A 203 -1.04 0.51 -1.00
CA LEU A 203 -2.46 0.68 -0.67
C LEU A 203 -2.93 -0.35 0.36
N LEU A 204 -2.51 -1.62 0.24
CA LEU A 204 -2.84 -2.67 1.22
C LEU A 204 -2.22 -2.34 2.58
N ARG A 205 -0.93 -1.98 2.59
CA ARG A 205 -0.20 -1.63 3.81
C ARG A 205 -0.87 -0.47 4.55
N ASP A 206 -1.25 0.58 3.83
CA ASP A 206 -1.90 1.75 4.41
C ASP A 206 -3.32 1.39 4.93
N ALA A 207 -4.05 0.52 4.23
CA ALA A 207 -5.32 0.00 4.73
C ALA A 207 -5.15 -0.77 6.06
N VAL A 208 -4.16 -1.66 6.15
CA VAL A 208 -3.86 -2.42 7.39
C VAL A 208 -3.47 -1.49 8.53
N ALA A 209 -2.62 -0.49 8.27
CA ALA A 209 -2.20 0.47 9.28
C ALA A 209 -3.36 1.34 9.82
N SER A 210 -4.46 1.47 9.07
CA SER A 210 -5.65 2.24 9.47
C SER A 210 -6.70 1.42 10.24
N LEU A 211 -6.53 0.10 10.35
CA LEU A 211 -7.48 -0.75 11.07
C LEU A 211 -7.26 -0.66 12.58
N SER A 212 -8.36 -0.52 13.32
CA SER A 212 -8.36 -0.70 14.78
C SER A 212 -8.12 -2.16 15.17
N GLU A 213 -7.71 -2.41 16.41
CA GLU A 213 -7.58 -3.76 16.97
C GLU A 213 -8.86 -4.60 16.81
N LYS A 214 -10.02 -3.99 17.05
CA LYS A 214 -11.33 -4.62 16.80
C LYS A 214 -11.53 -4.95 15.33
N GLY A 215 -11.13 -4.04 14.43
CA GLY A 215 -11.20 -4.24 12.98
C GLY A 215 -10.29 -5.37 12.50
N LEU A 216 -9.11 -5.54 13.10
CA LEU A 216 -8.19 -6.64 12.80
C LEU A 216 -8.73 -8.00 13.25
N ARG A 217 -9.44 -8.04 14.38
CA ARG A 217 -10.09 -9.26 14.91
C ARG A 217 -11.48 -9.52 14.31
N ALA A 218 -12.01 -8.59 13.51
CA ALA A 218 -13.31 -8.74 12.88
C ALA A 218 -13.26 -9.82 11.78
N LYS A 219 -14.38 -10.55 11.64
CA LYS A 219 -14.60 -11.51 10.56
C LYS A 219 -15.47 -10.85 9.49
N PRO A 220 -15.00 -10.70 8.24
CA PRO A 220 -15.83 -10.20 7.16
C PRO A 220 -16.99 -11.17 6.88
N GLY A 221 -18.12 -10.64 6.40
CA GLY A 221 -19.33 -11.44 6.15
C GLY A 221 -19.05 -12.66 5.27
N GLY A 222 -19.49 -13.84 5.73
CA GLY A 222 -19.27 -15.12 5.04
C GLY A 222 -17.88 -15.76 5.23
N SER A 223 -16.97 -15.12 5.98
CA SER A 223 -15.65 -15.69 6.30
C SER A 223 -15.63 -16.33 7.69
N LYS A 224 -15.03 -17.52 7.79
CA LYS A 224 -14.69 -18.13 9.09
C LYS A 224 -13.44 -17.53 9.73
N LEU A 225 -12.63 -16.84 8.92
CA LEU A 225 -11.32 -16.28 9.26
C LEU A 225 -11.42 -14.78 9.51
N ASP A 226 -10.67 -14.28 10.50
CA ASP A 226 -10.59 -12.85 10.79
C ASP A 226 -9.68 -12.10 9.80
N ASN A 227 -9.74 -10.77 9.86
CA ASN A 227 -8.94 -9.90 9.00
C ASN A 227 -7.43 -10.09 9.24
N ALA A 228 -7.01 -10.26 10.49
CA ALA A 228 -5.61 -10.51 10.83
C ALA A 228 -5.06 -11.78 10.16
N PHE A 229 -5.83 -12.87 10.11
CA PHE A 229 -5.48 -14.10 9.41
C PHE A 229 -5.29 -13.84 7.91
N MET A 230 -6.22 -13.11 7.28
CA MET A 230 -6.13 -12.77 5.86
C MET A 230 -4.89 -11.90 5.57
N ILE A 231 -4.54 -10.97 6.46
CA ILE A 231 -3.36 -10.11 6.35
C ILE A 231 -2.05 -10.91 6.48
N ARG A 232 -1.97 -11.86 7.42
CA ARG A 232 -0.83 -12.79 7.48
C ARG A 232 -0.75 -13.64 6.21
N GLY A 233 -1.90 -14.12 5.74
CA GLY A 233 -2.00 -14.93 4.53
C GLY A 233 -1.46 -14.23 3.29
N ILE A 234 -1.78 -12.94 3.08
CA ILE A 234 -1.26 -12.18 1.93
C ILE A 234 0.23 -11.84 2.04
N ALA A 235 0.79 -11.76 3.25
CA ALA A 235 2.24 -11.67 3.42
C ALA A 235 2.93 -13.00 3.05
N LEU A 236 2.40 -14.13 3.53
CA LEU A 236 2.93 -15.46 3.18
C LEU A 236 2.75 -15.78 1.69
N HIS A 237 1.69 -15.28 1.06
CA HIS A 237 1.45 -15.36 -0.38
C HIS A 237 2.57 -14.71 -1.21
N ASP A 238 3.07 -13.54 -0.79
CA ASP A 238 4.24 -12.92 -1.42
C ASP A 238 5.47 -13.84 -1.35
N ILE A 239 5.72 -14.45 -0.19
CA ILE A 239 6.86 -15.36 0.01
C ILE A 239 6.73 -16.62 -0.83
N TYR A 240 5.54 -17.19 -0.88
CA TYR A 240 5.23 -18.33 -1.74
C TYR A 240 5.58 -18.03 -3.21
N HIS A 241 5.12 -16.89 -3.74
CA HIS A 241 5.43 -16.50 -5.12
C HIS A 241 6.88 -16.06 -5.32
N THR A 242 7.54 -15.54 -4.28
CA THR A 242 8.98 -15.27 -4.31
C THR A 242 9.77 -16.54 -4.59
N GLY A 243 9.42 -17.65 -3.91
CA GLY A 243 10.04 -18.95 -4.16
C GLY A 243 9.86 -19.42 -5.60
N GLN A 244 8.66 -19.29 -6.15
CA GLN A 244 8.38 -19.64 -7.55
C GLN A 244 9.18 -18.79 -8.54
N ILE A 245 9.24 -17.47 -8.32
CA ILE A 245 10.01 -16.56 -9.18
C ILE A 245 11.51 -16.90 -9.12
N GLN A 246 12.06 -17.15 -7.94
CA GLN A 246 13.46 -17.52 -7.78
C GLN A 246 13.77 -18.86 -8.46
N PHE A 247 12.84 -19.82 -8.42
CA PHE A 247 12.95 -21.06 -9.17
C PHE A 247 12.97 -20.82 -10.69
N ILE A 248 12.04 -20.02 -11.22
CA ILE A 248 12.01 -19.68 -12.66
C ILE A 248 13.32 -18.99 -13.08
N LYS A 249 13.86 -18.07 -12.26
CA LYS A 249 15.16 -17.43 -12.51
C LYS A 249 16.32 -18.42 -12.57
N LYS A 250 16.31 -19.45 -11.72
CA LYS A 250 17.33 -20.51 -11.76
C LYS A 250 17.25 -21.27 -13.08
N MET A 251 16.04 -21.60 -13.53
CA MET A 251 15.81 -22.31 -14.80
C MET A 251 16.17 -21.45 -16.03
N LEU A 252 15.96 -20.13 -15.98
CA LEU A 252 16.43 -19.20 -17.01
C LEU A 252 17.94 -19.22 -17.16
N LYS A 253 18.68 -19.22 -16.04
CA LYS A 253 20.14 -19.25 -16.04
C LYS A 253 20.70 -20.56 -16.59
N SER A 254 20.06 -21.70 -16.30
CA SER A 254 20.46 -23.01 -16.82
C SER A 254 20.19 -23.21 -18.32
N ARG A 255 19.55 -22.24 -18.99
CA ARG A 255 19.33 -22.25 -20.45
C ARG A 255 20.43 -21.56 -21.24
N GLY A 256 21.24 -20.72 -20.60
CA GLY A 256 22.37 -20.02 -21.22
C GLY A 256 23.69 -20.68 -20.83
#